data_AF-A0A7J3WWN8-F1
#
_entry.id   AF-A0A7J3WWN8-F1
#
_cell.length_a   1.000
_cell.length_b   1.000
_cell.length_c   1.000
_cell.angle_alpha   90.00
_cell.angle_beta   90.00
_cell.angle_gamma   90.00
#
_symmetry.space_group_name_H-M   'P 1'
#
loop_
_entity.id
_entity.type
_entity.pdbx_description
1 polymer ?
#
loop_
_entity_poly.entity_id
_entity_poly.type
_entity_poly.pdbx_seq_one_letter_code
_entity_poly.pdbx_strand_id
1 'polypeptide(L)'
;MFMETIILGHCILNVNSRAPGIARWRNVVKPVWDIVKSKQAGFLQLPCPEAVYLGLRRWWFVKEQYDNSLFRELCRRIAVGMSEILEENNIGKFKLIGLGISPSCGYRETQSDPSWGGRPREVDVKSNLKPEPGVFIEILDETFRKYGFDYEIYDLPPLVIYPEERTGSRMYPRDFESCIRELCVFLEYDYRQLHLNEYGELVYSDSRWGRILVAPIEAAIKNRSLIEKYVEEGYGLILIPSSEILTAEKEIIVDVYVKQIENHLDVGHEILLMMYEPSSNLYKKTLEFLKENGLVERITVVTYV
;
A
#
# COMPACT_ATOMS: atom_id res chain seq x y z
N MET A 1 -3.73 15.79 18.17
CA MET A 1 -4.43 15.46 16.91
C MET A 1 -3.55 15.97 15.78
N PHE A 2 -3.15 15.11 14.84
CA PHE A 2 -2.37 15.56 13.70
C PHE A 2 -3.23 16.49 12.83
N MET A 3 -2.66 17.57 12.30
CA MET A 3 -3.41 18.51 11.46
C MET A 3 -3.77 17.91 10.08
N GLU A 4 -3.08 16.85 9.66
CA GLU A 4 -3.27 16.18 8.38
C GLU A 4 -2.90 14.68 8.53
N THR A 5 -3.72 13.80 7.94
CA THR A 5 -3.46 12.35 7.86
C THR A 5 -3.12 11.97 6.42
N ILE A 6 -2.09 11.16 6.22
CA ILE A 6 -1.72 10.62 4.92
C ILE A 6 -2.14 9.14 4.85
N ILE A 7 -3.02 8.82 3.92
CA ILE A 7 -3.42 7.44 3.63
C ILE A 7 -2.58 6.91 2.48
N LEU A 8 -1.92 5.79 2.69
CA LEU A 8 -0.97 5.20 1.75
C LEU A 8 -1.55 3.90 1.18
N GLY A 9 -1.50 3.76 -0.15
CA GLY A 9 -1.69 2.46 -0.79
C GLY A 9 -0.65 1.46 -0.29
N HIS A 10 -1.07 0.21 -0.08
CA HIS A 10 -0.27 -0.83 0.59
C HIS A 10 1.19 -0.92 0.12
N CYS A 11 1.39 -0.98 -1.20
CA CYS A 11 2.70 -1.20 -1.80
C CYS A 11 3.71 -0.06 -1.57
N ILE A 12 3.26 1.09 -1.05
CA ILE A 12 4.15 2.19 -0.67
C ILE A 12 5.01 1.79 0.54
N LEU A 13 4.41 1.14 1.54
CA LEU A 13 5.14 0.64 2.70
C LEU A 13 5.53 -0.83 2.56
N ASN A 14 5.02 -1.57 1.58
CA ASN A 14 5.43 -2.95 1.34
C ASN A 14 5.42 -3.32 -0.14
N VAL A 15 6.50 -2.97 -0.85
CA VAL A 15 6.68 -3.30 -2.27
C VAL A 15 6.71 -4.80 -2.54
N ASN A 16 6.91 -5.64 -1.51
CA ASN A 16 6.88 -7.09 -1.63
C ASN A 16 5.50 -7.63 -2.05
N SER A 17 4.44 -6.82 -1.97
CA SER A 17 3.09 -7.18 -2.44
C SER A 17 2.83 -6.84 -3.92
N ARG A 18 3.78 -6.17 -4.59
CA ARG A 18 3.70 -5.93 -6.04
C ARG A 18 3.90 -7.24 -6.80
N ALA A 19 3.37 -7.29 -8.02
CA ALA A 19 3.67 -8.38 -8.95
C ALA A 19 5.19 -8.57 -9.10
N PRO A 20 5.67 -9.79 -9.36
CA PRO A 20 7.07 -10.02 -9.66
C PRO A 20 7.56 -9.23 -10.86
N GLY A 21 8.80 -8.75 -10.79
CA GLY A 21 9.47 -8.03 -11.88
C GLY A 21 9.24 -6.53 -11.93
N ILE A 22 8.40 -5.95 -11.06
CA ILE A 22 7.93 -4.55 -11.22
C ILE A 22 8.21 -3.63 -10.03
N ALA A 23 9.02 -4.07 -9.07
CA ALA A 23 9.36 -3.31 -7.88
C ALA A 23 10.73 -2.65 -8.03
N ARG A 24 10.75 -1.31 -8.01
CA ARG A 24 11.99 -0.51 -7.97
C ARG A 24 12.72 -0.60 -6.63
N TRP A 25 11.97 -0.68 -5.54
CA TRP A 25 12.51 -0.64 -4.18
C TRP A 25 12.56 -2.02 -3.56
N ARG A 26 13.35 -2.15 -2.48
CA ARG A 26 13.52 -3.42 -1.77
C ARG A 26 12.36 -3.75 -0.83
N ASN A 27 11.83 -2.73 -0.16
CA ASN A 27 10.85 -2.89 0.91
C ASN A 27 9.81 -1.77 0.93
N VAL A 28 10.21 -0.51 1.10
CA VAL A 28 9.34 0.66 1.09
C VAL A 28 9.68 1.55 -0.10
N VAL A 29 8.74 2.39 -0.55
CA VAL A 29 9.04 3.51 -1.46
C VAL A 29 9.75 4.58 -0.64
N LYS A 30 11.08 4.53 -0.64
CA LYS A 30 11.95 5.29 0.28
C LYS A 30 11.67 6.81 0.29
N PRO A 31 11.46 7.51 -0.84
CA PRO A 31 11.14 8.94 -0.81
C PRO A 31 9.84 9.26 -0.06
N VAL A 32 8.81 8.41 -0.19
CA VAL A 32 7.54 8.60 0.51
C VAL A 32 7.72 8.32 1.99
N TRP A 33 8.43 7.24 2.33
CA TRP A 33 8.75 6.90 3.71
C TRP A 33 9.54 8.02 4.41
N ASP A 34 10.53 8.61 3.73
CA ASP A 34 11.33 9.68 4.30
C ASP A 34 10.53 10.96 4.58
N ILE A 35 9.53 11.26 3.74
CA ILE A 35 8.60 12.38 3.99
C ILE A 35 7.65 12.06 5.15
N VAL A 36 7.04 10.86 5.15
CA VAL A 36 6.05 10.47 6.16
C VAL A 36 6.67 10.35 7.54
N LYS A 37 7.89 9.82 7.64
CA LYS A 37 8.60 9.69 8.92
C LYS A 37 9.03 11.05 9.49
N SER A 38 9.45 11.99 8.64
CA SER A 38 9.94 13.31 9.05
C SER A 38 8.80 14.27 9.38
N LYS A 39 7.68 14.19 8.64
CA LYS A 39 6.46 14.88 9.01
C LYS A 39 5.92 14.31 10.31
N GLN A 40 5.59 15.19 11.25
CA GLN A 40 4.68 14.85 12.37
C GLN A 40 3.24 14.77 11.86
N ALA A 41 2.99 13.94 10.84
CA ALA A 41 1.66 13.67 10.29
C ALA A 41 1.17 12.30 10.78
N GLY A 42 -0.14 12.17 10.92
CA GLY A 42 -0.76 10.85 11.05
C GLY A 42 -0.61 10.12 9.72
N PHE A 43 -0.47 8.81 9.75
CA PHE A 43 -0.55 8.03 8.52
C PHE A 43 -1.23 6.69 8.76
N LEU A 44 -1.84 6.18 7.70
CA LEU A 44 -2.54 4.92 7.68
C LEU A 44 -2.19 4.17 6.40
N GLN A 45 -2.11 2.84 6.47
CA GLN A 45 -1.87 1.98 5.31
C GLN A 45 -3.15 1.24 4.95
N LEU A 46 -3.61 1.39 3.70
CA LEU A 46 -4.69 0.56 3.16
C LEU A 46 -4.17 -0.85 2.87
N PRO A 47 -4.98 -1.91 3.09
CA PRO A 47 -4.63 -3.24 2.62
C PRO A 47 -4.65 -3.33 1.09
N CYS A 48 -3.92 -4.29 0.50
CA CYS A 48 -3.84 -4.47 -0.94
C CYS A 48 -4.91 -5.45 -1.45
N PRO A 49 -5.95 -5.00 -2.17
CA PRO A 49 -6.96 -5.92 -2.68
C PRO A 49 -6.35 -6.91 -3.70
N GLU A 50 -5.38 -6.50 -4.51
CA GLU A 50 -4.71 -7.39 -5.48
C GLU A 50 -3.97 -8.54 -4.78
N ALA A 51 -3.26 -8.24 -3.68
CA ALA A 51 -2.46 -9.23 -2.96
C ALA A 51 -3.34 -10.26 -2.24
N VAL A 52 -4.55 -9.89 -1.84
CA VAL A 52 -5.51 -10.80 -1.20
C VAL A 52 -6.31 -11.58 -2.24
N TYR A 53 -6.73 -10.94 -3.34
CA TYR A 53 -7.57 -11.56 -4.35
C TYR A 53 -6.83 -12.60 -5.21
N LEU A 54 -5.58 -12.31 -5.63
CA LEU A 54 -4.80 -13.18 -6.51
C LEU A 54 -3.59 -13.84 -5.84
N GLY A 55 -3.22 -13.39 -4.64
CA GLY A 55 -1.95 -13.75 -4.03
C GLY A 55 -0.74 -13.09 -4.71
N LEU A 56 0.46 -13.59 -4.39
CA LEU A 56 1.72 -12.93 -4.77
C LEU A 56 2.50 -13.62 -5.91
N ARG A 57 2.02 -14.77 -6.38
CA ARG A 57 2.57 -15.48 -7.57
C ARG A 57 1.93 -15.02 -8.88
N ARG A 58 1.23 -13.89 -8.87
CA ARG A 58 0.52 -13.35 -10.03
C ARG A 58 1.48 -12.65 -11.00
N TRP A 59 1.26 -12.87 -12.28
CA TRP A 59 1.64 -11.98 -13.37
C TRP A 59 1.00 -10.58 -13.26
N TRP A 60 1.43 -9.66 -14.12
CA TRP A 60 0.88 -8.31 -14.20
C TRP A 60 -0.48 -8.33 -14.92
N PHE A 61 -1.46 -7.63 -14.35
CA PHE A 61 -2.85 -7.59 -14.81
C PHE A 61 -3.20 -6.20 -15.34
N VAL A 62 -4.27 -6.12 -16.14
CA VAL A 62 -4.98 -4.88 -16.48
C VAL A 62 -6.25 -4.70 -15.70
N LYS A 63 -6.82 -3.49 -15.81
CA LYS A 63 -8.10 -3.12 -15.21
C LYS A 63 -9.18 -4.17 -15.51
N GLU A 64 -9.34 -4.60 -16.76
CA GLU A 64 -10.40 -5.54 -17.16
C GLU A 64 -10.35 -6.89 -16.42
N GLN A 65 -9.17 -7.34 -15.98
CA GLN A 65 -9.04 -8.59 -15.23
C GLN A 65 -9.40 -8.40 -13.74
N TYR A 66 -9.20 -7.21 -13.19
CA TYR A 66 -9.62 -6.85 -11.84
C TYR A 66 -11.05 -6.31 -11.79
N ASP A 67 -11.59 -5.76 -12.88
CA ASP A 67 -12.93 -5.17 -12.93
C ASP A 67 -14.01 -6.25 -13.09
N ASN A 68 -14.07 -7.13 -12.11
CA ASN A 68 -15.04 -8.22 -12.00
C ASN A 68 -15.83 -8.10 -10.69
N SER A 69 -16.94 -8.82 -10.60
CA SER A 69 -17.88 -8.71 -9.48
C SER A 69 -17.25 -8.99 -8.12
N LEU A 70 -16.42 -10.03 -8.01
CA LEU A 70 -15.82 -10.46 -6.74
C LEU A 70 -14.73 -9.49 -6.27
N PHE A 71 -13.87 -9.03 -7.17
CA PHE A 71 -12.85 -8.06 -6.83
C PHE A 71 -13.47 -6.70 -6.44
N ARG A 72 -14.48 -6.24 -7.17
CA ARG A 72 -15.23 -5.02 -6.79
C ARG A 72 -15.91 -5.17 -5.43
N GLU A 73 -16.45 -6.33 -5.11
CA GLU A 73 -17.03 -6.59 -3.79
C GLU A 73 -15.97 -6.54 -2.69
N LEU A 74 -14.82 -7.18 -2.88
CA LEU A 74 -13.69 -7.08 -1.95
C LEU A 74 -13.26 -5.63 -1.73
N CYS A 75 -13.06 -4.87 -2.81
CA CYS A 75 -12.72 -3.46 -2.75
C CYS A 75 -13.76 -2.63 -1.99
N ARG A 76 -15.06 -2.88 -2.18
CA ARG A 76 -16.14 -2.17 -1.46
C ARG A 76 -16.11 -2.46 0.03
N ARG A 77 -15.95 -3.73 0.42
CA ARG A 77 -15.86 -4.13 1.83
C ARG A 77 -14.63 -3.52 2.50
N ILE A 78 -13.49 -3.53 1.82
CA ILE A 78 -12.28 -2.84 2.29
C ILE A 78 -12.55 -1.33 2.45
N ALA A 79 -13.13 -0.67 1.44
CA ALA A 79 -13.37 0.76 1.50
C ALA A 79 -14.33 1.16 2.64
N VAL A 80 -15.39 0.38 2.87
CA VAL A 80 -16.34 0.58 3.96
C VAL A 80 -15.66 0.36 5.31
N GLY A 81 -15.03 -0.80 5.53
CA GLY A 81 -14.35 -1.11 6.80
C GLY A 81 -13.27 -0.09 7.14
N MET A 82 -12.48 0.35 6.15
CA MET A 82 -11.50 1.42 6.36
C MET A 82 -12.15 2.77 6.65
N SER A 83 -13.27 3.11 6.03
CA SER A 83 -14.01 4.35 6.33
C SER A 83 -14.54 4.36 7.76
N GLU A 84 -15.09 3.25 8.24
CA GLU A 84 -15.54 3.13 9.64
C GLU A 84 -14.36 3.21 10.64
N ILE A 85 -13.16 2.76 10.25
CA ILE A 85 -11.93 2.95 11.05
C ILE A 85 -11.53 4.43 11.07
N LEU A 86 -11.60 5.12 9.92
CA LEU A 86 -11.30 6.56 9.85
C LEU A 86 -12.25 7.38 10.73
N GLU A 87 -13.56 7.12 10.68
CA GLU A 87 -14.55 7.79 11.54
C GLU A 87 -14.29 7.54 13.02
N GLU A 88 -14.04 6.28 13.42
CA GLU A 88 -13.72 5.92 14.80
C GLU A 88 -12.49 6.68 15.33
N ASN A 89 -11.50 6.89 14.46
CA ASN A 89 -10.28 7.62 14.78
C ASN A 89 -10.40 9.15 14.60
N ASN A 90 -11.60 9.68 14.33
CA ASN A 90 -11.87 11.10 14.09
C ASN A 90 -11.07 11.68 12.91
N ILE A 91 -10.84 10.88 11.87
CA ILE A 91 -10.12 11.29 10.66
C ILE A 91 -11.14 11.63 9.57
N GLY A 92 -11.55 12.90 9.54
CA GLY A 92 -12.45 13.42 8.50
C GLY A 92 -11.74 14.07 7.31
N LYS A 93 -10.44 14.37 7.43
CA LYS A 93 -9.63 15.03 6.40
C LYS A 93 -8.30 14.33 6.17
N PHE A 94 -7.96 14.02 4.91
CA PHE A 94 -6.72 13.30 4.58
C PHE A 94 -6.26 13.45 3.12
N LYS A 95 -5.00 13.09 2.87
CA LYS A 95 -4.44 12.93 1.51
C LYS A 95 -4.21 11.45 1.21
N LEU A 96 -4.79 10.94 0.12
CA LEU A 96 -4.61 9.56 -0.34
C LEU A 96 -3.51 9.48 -1.40
N ILE A 97 -2.55 8.56 -1.23
CA ILE A 97 -1.51 8.27 -2.21
C ILE A 97 -1.70 6.86 -2.79
N GLY A 98 -2.08 6.80 -4.06
CA GLY A 98 -2.13 5.62 -4.91
C GLY A 98 -0.81 5.35 -5.65
N LEU A 99 -0.89 4.47 -6.65
CA LEU A 99 0.24 3.99 -7.44
C LEU A 99 -0.06 4.23 -8.91
N GLY A 100 0.66 5.17 -9.55
CA GLY A 100 0.39 5.56 -10.93
C GLY A 100 0.38 4.36 -11.87
N ILE A 101 -0.52 4.41 -12.86
CA ILE A 101 -0.80 3.38 -13.87
C ILE A 101 -1.30 2.03 -13.34
N SER A 102 -1.44 1.83 -12.02
CA SER A 102 -1.94 0.58 -11.47
C SER A 102 -3.40 0.33 -11.91
N PRO A 103 -3.75 -0.91 -12.30
CA PRO A 103 -5.12 -1.29 -12.65
C PRO A 103 -6.11 -1.20 -11.49
N SER A 104 -5.63 -1.19 -10.24
CA SER A 104 -6.46 -1.00 -9.04
C SER A 104 -6.21 0.35 -8.36
N CYS A 105 -4.94 0.74 -8.20
CA CYS A 105 -4.52 1.87 -7.37
C CYS A 105 -4.09 3.13 -8.16
N GLY A 106 -4.21 3.13 -9.50
CA GLY A 106 -3.93 4.30 -10.34
C GLY A 106 -5.04 5.33 -10.24
N TYR A 107 -4.71 6.61 -10.32
CA TYR A 107 -5.66 7.71 -10.22
C TYR A 107 -5.76 8.51 -11.52
N ARG A 108 -4.63 9.03 -12.02
CA ARG A 108 -4.61 9.82 -13.26
C ARG A 108 -4.87 8.97 -14.49
N GLU A 109 -4.24 7.80 -14.53
CA GLU A 109 -4.35 6.83 -15.61
C GLU A 109 -4.18 5.40 -15.07
N THR A 110 -4.60 4.43 -15.87
CA THR A 110 -4.56 3.02 -15.51
C THR A 110 -4.17 2.13 -16.70
N GLN A 111 -3.50 1.00 -16.42
CA GLN A 111 -3.23 -0.06 -17.40
C GLN A 111 -4.55 -0.73 -17.80
N SER A 112 -4.92 -0.62 -19.08
CA SER A 112 -6.19 -1.13 -19.61
C SER A 112 -6.04 -1.61 -21.05
N ASP A 113 -6.49 -2.84 -21.31
CA ASP A 113 -6.53 -3.46 -22.63
C ASP A 113 -7.55 -4.61 -22.62
N PRO A 114 -8.74 -4.41 -23.22
CA PRO A 114 -9.76 -5.45 -23.29
C PRO A 114 -9.36 -6.72 -24.06
N SER A 115 -8.30 -6.67 -24.88
CA SER A 115 -7.77 -7.83 -25.60
C SER A 115 -6.87 -8.72 -24.73
N TRP A 116 -6.56 -8.27 -23.52
CA TRP A 116 -5.59 -8.91 -22.65
C TRP A 116 -6.28 -9.98 -21.79
N GLY A 117 -5.91 -11.23 -22.02
CA GLY A 117 -6.47 -12.40 -21.38
C GLY A 117 -5.98 -13.68 -22.07
N GLY A 118 -6.48 -14.84 -21.64
CA GLY A 118 -6.07 -16.13 -22.21
C GLY A 118 -4.67 -16.58 -21.75
N ARG A 119 -3.87 -17.13 -22.66
CA ARG A 119 -2.52 -17.63 -22.33
C ARG A 119 -1.56 -16.48 -22.04
N PRO A 120 -0.67 -16.61 -21.04
CA PRO A 120 0.38 -15.62 -20.81
C PRO A 120 1.22 -15.34 -22.04
N ARG A 121 1.36 -14.05 -22.35
CA ARG A 121 2.17 -13.52 -23.46
C ARG A 121 2.76 -12.19 -23.05
N GLU A 122 3.88 -11.84 -23.66
CA GLU A 122 4.42 -10.48 -23.57
C GLU A 122 3.44 -9.50 -24.20
N VAL A 123 3.32 -8.33 -23.58
CA VAL A 123 2.46 -7.24 -24.00
C VAL A 123 3.21 -5.92 -23.85
N ASP A 124 2.89 -4.96 -24.72
CA ASP A 124 3.45 -3.62 -24.60
C ASP A 124 2.68 -2.84 -23.52
N VAL A 125 3.26 -2.78 -22.32
CA VAL A 125 2.71 -2.01 -21.21
C VAL A 125 2.78 -0.50 -21.44
N LYS A 126 3.56 0.01 -22.41
CA LYS A 126 3.69 1.47 -22.61
C LYS A 126 2.50 2.08 -23.35
N SER A 127 1.82 1.31 -24.20
CA SER A 127 0.74 1.80 -25.08
C SER A 127 -0.68 1.57 -24.52
N ASN A 128 -0.83 0.71 -23.52
CA ASN A 128 -2.11 0.28 -22.97
C ASN A 128 -2.55 1.10 -21.75
N LEU A 129 -2.68 2.41 -21.91
CA LEU A 129 -3.05 3.34 -20.84
C LEU A 129 -4.34 4.09 -21.16
N LYS A 130 -5.23 4.19 -20.18
CA LYS A 130 -6.45 5.01 -20.26
C LYS A 130 -6.47 6.08 -19.16
N PRO A 131 -6.96 7.30 -19.45
CA PRO A 131 -7.08 8.40 -18.49
C PRO A 131 -8.30 8.24 -17.58
N GLU A 132 -8.27 7.17 -16.78
CA GLU A 132 -9.27 6.83 -15.80
C GLU A 132 -8.60 6.16 -14.58
N PRO A 133 -9.23 6.21 -13.40
CA PRO A 133 -8.73 5.54 -12.21
C PRO A 133 -8.77 4.01 -12.33
N GLY A 134 -7.96 3.34 -11.50
CA GLY A 134 -8.05 1.92 -11.27
C GLY A 134 -9.27 1.55 -10.40
N VAL A 135 -9.64 0.26 -10.42
CA VAL A 135 -10.89 -0.24 -9.81
C VAL A 135 -11.00 0.10 -8.31
N PHE A 136 -9.90 0.04 -7.56
CA PHE A 136 -9.95 0.30 -6.12
C PHE A 136 -10.07 1.79 -5.82
N ILE A 137 -9.37 2.66 -6.58
CA ILE A 137 -9.49 4.12 -6.44
C ILE A 137 -10.91 4.58 -6.78
N GLU A 138 -11.55 4.03 -7.82
CA GLU A 138 -12.97 4.30 -8.11
C GLU A 138 -13.86 4.03 -6.90
N ILE A 139 -13.71 2.84 -6.30
CA ILE A 139 -14.53 2.41 -5.18
C ILE A 139 -14.23 3.21 -3.91
N LEU A 140 -12.97 3.54 -3.65
CA LEU A 140 -12.59 4.41 -2.54
C LEU A 140 -13.18 5.80 -2.71
N ASP A 141 -13.07 6.41 -3.89
CA ASP A 141 -13.63 7.73 -4.19
C ASP A 141 -15.17 7.74 -4.00
N GLU A 142 -15.87 6.75 -4.54
CA GLU A 142 -17.31 6.59 -4.32
C GLU A 142 -17.68 6.42 -2.83
N THR A 143 -16.90 5.65 -2.08
CA THR A 143 -17.17 5.37 -0.68
C THR A 143 -16.86 6.59 0.19
N PHE A 144 -15.71 7.22 0.03
CA PHE A 144 -15.31 8.39 0.79
C PHE A 144 -16.25 9.58 0.59
N ARG A 145 -16.80 9.78 -0.61
CA ARG A 145 -17.88 10.76 -0.85
C ARG A 145 -19.15 10.46 -0.05
N LYS A 146 -19.55 9.19 0.07
CA LYS A 146 -20.74 8.78 0.83
C LYS A 146 -20.57 9.01 2.33
N TYR A 147 -19.37 8.80 2.86
CA TYR A 147 -19.02 9.10 4.24
C TYR A 147 -18.81 10.61 4.50
N GLY A 148 -18.69 11.42 3.45
CA GLY A 148 -18.54 12.88 3.58
C GLY A 148 -17.14 13.33 4.00
N PHE A 149 -16.10 12.56 3.68
CA PHE A 149 -14.72 12.94 3.96
C PHE A 149 -14.23 14.11 3.09
N ASP A 150 -13.33 14.93 3.61
CA ASP A 150 -12.56 15.94 2.88
C ASP A 150 -11.20 15.34 2.47
N TYR A 151 -10.99 15.08 1.18
CA TYR A 151 -9.78 14.41 0.75
C TYR A 151 -9.28 14.84 -0.62
N GLU A 152 -7.97 14.67 -0.80
CA GLU A 152 -7.29 14.81 -2.07
C GLU A 152 -6.63 13.49 -2.46
N ILE A 153 -6.70 13.13 -3.75
CA ILE A 153 -6.08 11.92 -4.27
C ILE A 153 -4.87 12.31 -5.13
N TYR A 154 -3.77 11.62 -4.88
CA TYR A 154 -2.56 11.62 -5.70
C TYR A 154 -2.16 10.18 -6.00
N ASP A 155 -1.42 9.96 -7.07
CA ASP A 155 -0.76 8.67 -7.33
C ASP A 155 0.71 8.87 -7.63
N LEU A 156 1.56 7.96 -7.12
CA LEU A 156 2.99 8.08 -7.32
C LEU A 156 3.34 7.92 -8.80
N PRO A 157 4.17 8.82 -9.37
CA PRO A 157 4.59 8.71 -10.75
C PRO A 157 5.29 7.37 -11.02
N PRO A 158 5.10 6.76 -12.20
CA PRO A 158 5.69 5.46 -12.51
C PRO A 158 7.21 5.41 -12.34
N LEU A 159 7.92 6.49 -12.68
CA LEU A 159 9.37 6.59 -12.47
C LEU A 159 9.76 6.44 -11.00
N VAL A 160 8.89 6.77 -10.04
CA VAL A 160 9.17 6.61 -8.61
C VAL A 160 9.05 5.16 -8.16
N ILE A 161 8.24 4.32 -8.83
CA ILE A 161 7.82 3.02 -8.30
C ILE A 161 8.18 1.81 -9.18
N TYR A 162 8.47 2.01 -10.46
CA TYR A 162 8.86 0.96 -11.41
C TYR A 162 10.38 1.00 -11.70
N PRO A 163 11.00 -0.18 -11.92
CA PRO A 163 12.44 -0.31 -12.17
C PRO A 163 12.90 0.33 -13.50
N GLU A 164 12.03 0.32 -14.51
CA GLU A 164 12.27 0.83 -15.85
C GLU A 164 11.11 1.73 -16.29
N GLU A 165 11.32 2.52 -17.35
CA GLU A 165 10.26 3.30 -17.96
C GLU A 165 9.16 2.34 -18.47
N ARG A 166 8.02 2.33 -17.77
CA ARG A 166 6.88 1.44 -18.03
C ARG A 166 5.67 2.13 -18.66
N THR A 167 5.84 3.37 -19.10
CA THR A 167 4.75 4.19 -19.60
C THR A 167 5.26 5.20 -20.63
N GLY A 168 4.48 5.42 -21.71
CA GLY A 168 4.64 6.58 -22.60
C GLY A 168 3.79 7.79 -22.20
N SER A 169 3.23 7.77 -20.98
CA SER A 169 2.29 8.77 -20.50
C SER A 169 2.87 10.17 -20.48
N ARG A 170 1.99 11.15 -20.76
CA ARG A 170 2.29 12.58 -20.63
C ARG A 170 1.69 13.19 -19.36
N MET A 171 0.98 12.41 -18.54
CA MET A 171 0.33 12.85 -17.30
C MET A 171 1.29 12.89 -16.09
N TYR A 172 2.49 12.34 -16.24
CA TYR A 172 3.52 12.29 -15.21
C TYR A 172 4.79 13.05 -15.66
N PRO A 173 5.58 13.58 -14.73
CA PRO A 173 6.89 14.15 -15.04
C PRO A 173 7.82 13.10 -15.68
N ARG A 174 8.76 13.58 -16.50
CA ARG A 174 9.63 12.71 -17.32
C ARG A 174 10.96 12.36 -16.68
N ASP A 175 11.27 12.94 -15.53
CA ASP A 175 12.47 12.68 -14.77
C ASP A 175 12.15 12.49 -13.29
N PHE A 176 13.04 11.77 -12.59
CA PHE A 176 12.82 11.38 -11.21
C PHE A 176 12.75 12.58 -10.26
N GLU A 177 13.60 13.59 -10.45
CA GLU A 177 13.61 14.78 -9.60
C GLU A 177 12.28 15.54 -9.70
N SER A 178 11.76 15.75 -10.91
CA SER A 178 10.46 16.39 -11.12
C SER A 178 9.32 15.58 -10.49
N CYS A 179 9.38 14.24 -10.55
CA CYS A 179 8.41 13.37 -9.86
C CYS A 179 8.44 13.57 -8.33
N ILE A 180 9.64 13.66 -7.74
CA ILE A 180 9.78 13.90 -6.29
C ILE A 180 9.35 15.31 -5.91
N ARG A 181 9.61 16.32 -6.76
CA ARG A 181 9.11 17.69 -6.56
C ARG A 181 7.59 17.75 -6.56
N GLU A 182 6.94 17.07 -7.50
CA GLU A 182 5.47 16.98 -7.55
C GLU A 182 4.90 16.33 -6.27
N LEU A 183 5.49 15.21 -5.83
CA LEU A 183 5.12 14.56 -4.56
C LEU A 183 5.28 15.50 -3.37
N CYS A 184 6.40 16.25 -3.30
CA CYS A 184 6.65 17.20 -2.23
C CYS A 184 5.65 18.37 -2.23
N VAL A 185 5.25 18.84 -3.42
CA VAL A 185 4.21 19.89 -3.55
C VAL A 185 2.88 19.37 -3.02
N PHE A 186 2.44 18.17 -3.44
CA PHE A 186 1.19 17.58 -2.97
C PHE A 186 1.19 17.37 -1.44
N LEU A 187 2.30 16.86 -0.91
CA LEU A 187 2.46 16.63 0.51
C LEU A 187 2.85 17.88 1.30
N GLU A 188 2.97 19.07 0.71
CA GLU A 188 3.43 20.29 1.38
C GLU A 188 4.76 20.09 2.16
N TYR A 189 5.73 19.45 1.52
CA TYR A 189 7.04 19.12 2.08
C TYR A 189 8.15 19.93 1.40
N ASP A 190 9.14 20.39 2.17
CA ASP A 190 10.30 21.05 1.59
C ASP A 190 11.20 20.01 0.92
N TYR A 191 11.12 19.97 -0.41
CA TYR A 191 11.92 19.10 -1.27
C TYR A 191 13.43 19.14 -0.94
N ARG A 192 13.97 20.26 -0.45
CA ARG A 192 15.40 20.39 -0.11
C ARG A 192 15.84 19.52 1.08
N GLN A 193 14.89 19.01 1.86
CA GLN A 193 15.16 18.11 2.98
C GLN A 193 15.35 16.65 2.52
N LEU A 194 15.15 16.35 1.23
CA LEU A 194 15.42 15.02 0.67
C LEU A 194 16.81 14.97 0.07
N HIS A 195 17.51 13.85 0.29
CA HIS A 195 18.82 13.60 -0.26
C HIS A 195 18.69 12.68 -1.48
N LEU A 196 18.33 13.24 -2.65
CA LEU A 196 18.07 12.43 -3.86
C LEU A 196 19.20 11.47 -4.25
N ASN A 197 20.46 11.85 -3.97
CA ASN A 197 21.62 11.01 -4.26
C ASN A 197 21.62 9.69 -3.48
N GLU A 198 20.89 9.61 -2.36
CA GLU A 198 20.75 8.41 -1.53
C GLU A 198 19.70 7.43 -2.07
N TYR A 199 18.85 7.86 -3.01
CA TYR A 199 17.77 7.04 -3.58
C TYR A 199 18.22 6.08 -4.68
N GLY A 200 19.50 6.10 -5.02
CA GLY A 200 20.13 5.20 -5.98
C GLY A 200 19.65 5.42 -7.43
N GLU A 201 20.42 4.85 -8.35
CA GLU A 201 20.03 4.78 -9.77
C GLU A 201 18.89 3.77 -9.98
N LEU A 202 18.22 3.86 -11.14
CA LEU A 202 17.17 2.92 -11.55
C LEU A 202 17.73 1.50 -11.54
N VAL A 203 17.07 0.61 -10.79
CA VAL A 203 17.42 -0.81 -10.74
C VAL A 203 16.73 -1.51 -11.90
N TYR A 204 17.45 -2.26 -12.75
CA TYR A 204 16.89 -2.97 -13.91
C TYR A 204 16.32 -4.37 -13.59
N SER A 205 16.09 -4.67 -12.31
CA SER A 205 15.60 -5.97 -11.85
C SER A 205 14.66 -5.83 -10.66
N ASP A 206 13.84 -6.85 -10.44
CA ASP A 206 12.99 -6.97 -9.26
C ASP A 206 13.82 -6.84 -7.98
N SER A 207 13.51 -5.83 -7.16
CA SER A 207 14.28 -5.52 -5.96
C SER A 207 13.69 -6.11 -4.68
N ARG A 208 12.51 -6.75 -4.73
CA ARG A 208 11.79 -7.24 -3.55
C ARG A 208 12.67 -8.15 -2.69
N TRP A 209 12.78 -7.81 -1.42
CA TRP A 209 13.60 -8.57 -0.47
C TRP A 209 12.81 -9.72 0.20
N GLY A 210 11.48 -9.62 0.24
CA GLY A 210 10.64 -10.65 0.86
C GLY A 210 10.76 -10.70 2.39
N ARG A 211 11.08 -9.57 3.04
CA ARG A 211 11.10 -9.42 4.49
C ARG A 211 10.04 -8.42 4.92
N ILE A 212 9.21 -8.78 5.89
CA ILE A 212 8.02 -7.99 6.27
C ILE A 212 7.90 -7.90 7.79
N LEU A 213 7.65 -6.70 8.29
CA LEU A 213 7.25 -6.43 9.67
C LEU A 213 5.73 -6.17 9.70
N VAL A 214 5.01 -7.00 10.42
CA VAL A 214 3.61 -6.78 10.80
C VAL A 214 3.60 -6.11 12.18
N ALA A 215 2.95 -4.96 12.28
CA ALA A 215 2.87 -4.22 13.53
C ALA A 215 1.55 -3.44 13.66
N PRO A 216 1.09 -3.13 14.88
CA PRO A 216 0.00 -2.18 15.07
C PRO A 216 0.50 -0.75 14.76
N ILE A 217 -0.35 0.08 14.15
CA ILE A 217 0.00 1.44 13.74
C ILE A 217 0.44 2.31 14.93
N GLU A 218 -0.11 2.03 16.11
CA GLU A 218 0.19 2.73 17.37
C GLU A 218 1.67 2.58 17.75
N ALA A 219 2.24 1.38 17.57
CA ALA A 219 3.65 1.13 17.80
C ALA A 219 4.52 1.95 16.82
N ALA A 220 4.09 2.01 15.55
CA ALA A 220 4.80 2.76 14.53
C ALA A 220 4.78 4.28 14.75
N ILE A 221 3.66 4.81 15.23
CA ILE A 221 3.53 6.23 15.55
C ILE A 221 4.32 6.57 16.82
N LYS A 222 4.30 5.70 17.84
CA LYS A 222 4.93 5.96 19.15
C LYS A 222 6.46 5.87 19.13
N ASN A 223 7.04 4.98 18.32
CA ASN A 223 8.49 4.84 18.17
C ASN A 223 8.88 4.68 16.70
N ARG A 224 8.87 5.81 15.98
CA ARG A 224 9.28 5.87 14.58
C ARG A 224 10.72 5.40 14.34
N SER A 225 11.63 5.64 15.29
CA SER A 225 13.02 5.17 15.19
C SER A 225 13.14 3.64 15.18
N LEU A 226 12.29 2.94 15.93
CA LEU A 226 12.27 1.48 15.92
C LEU A 226 11.80 0.96 14.56
N ILE A 227 10.72 1.55 14.01
CA ILE A 227 10.25 1.17 12.67
C ILE A 227 11.30 1.51 11.60
N GLU A 228 11.94 2.68 11.70
CA GLU A 228 13.04 3.07 10.81
C GLU A 228 14.13 2.01 10.79
N LYS A 229 14.54 1.51 11.96
CA LYS A 229 15.55 0.46 12.04
C LYS A 229 15.15 -0.79 11.23
N TYR A 230 13.90 -1.25 11.35
CA TYR A 230 13.42 -2.38 10.55
C TYR A 230 13.37 -2.06 9.06
N VAL A 231 12.96 -0.85 8.69
CA VAL A 231 12.98 -0.41 7.28
C VAL A 231 14.41 -0.41 6.72
N GLU A 232 15.39 0.11 7.46
CA GLU A 232 16.81 0.09 7.06
C GLU A 232 17.39 -1.33 7.04
N GLU A 233 16.90 -2.22 7.90
CA GLU A 233 17.21 -3.65 7.85
C GLU A 233 16.51 -4.38 6.70
N GLY A 234 15.62 -3.73 5.94
CA GLY A 234 15.01 -4.31 4.74
C GLY A 234 13.57 -4.77 4.85
N TYR A 235 12.90 -4.52 5.97
CA TYR A 235 11.53 -4.96 6.16
C TYR A 235 10.55 -4.00 5.48
N GLY A 236 9.64 -4.55 4.67
CA GLY A 236 8.41 -3.85 4.29
C GLY A 236 7.44 -3.88 5.47
N LEU A 237 6.45 -3.00 5.50
CA LEU A 237 5.55 -2.85 6.63
C LEU A 237 4.12 -3.28 6.28
N ILE A 238 3.51 -4.04 7.17
CA ILE A 238 2.06 -4.23 7.24
C ILE A 238 1.62 -3.61 8.57
N LEU A 239 1.10 -2.39 8.49
CA LEU A 239 0.65 -1.64 9.65
C LEU A 239 -0.87 -1.76 9.77
N ILE A 240 -1.30 -2.38 10.86
CA ILE A 240 -2.71 -2.62 11.16
C ILE A 240 -3.26 -1.42 11.93
N PRO A 241 -4.33 -0.75 11.47
CA PRO A 241 -4.85 0.45 12.10
C PRO A 241 -5.47 0.16 13.47
N SER A 242 -5.61 1.21 14.27
CA SER A 242 -6.28 1.12 15.56
C SER A 242 -7.80 1.09 15.39
N SER A 243 -8.47 0.13 16.02
CA SER A 243 -9.93 0.12 16.15
C SER A 243 -10.35 -0.74 17.34
N GLU A 244 -11.20 -0.18 18.19
CA GLU A 244 -11.76 -0.81 19.38
C GLU A 244 -13.13 -1.45 19.10
N ILE A 245 -13.88 -0.92 18.15
CA ILE A 245 -15.21 -1.41 17.78
C ILE A 245 -15.12 -2.31 16.56
N LEU A 246 -15.40 -3.61 16.72
CA LEU A 246 -15.38 -4.59 15.62
C LEU A 246 -16.79 -4.77 15.02
N THR A 247 -17.08 -4.01 13.97
CA THR A 247 -18.24 -4.23 13.09
C THR A 247 -17.99 -5.42 12.15
N ALA A 248 -19.02 -5.89 11.44
CA ALA A 248 -18.85 -6.93 10.43
C ALA A 248 -17.81 -6.54 9.37
N GLU A 249 -17.83 -5.30 8.88
CA GLU A 249 -16.86 -4.79 7.89
C GLU A 249 -15.44 -4.70 8.46
N LYS A 250 -15.27 -4.39 9.75
CA LYS A 250 -13.94 -4.41 10.39
C LYS A 250 -13.42 -5.83 10.66
N GLU A 251 -14.29 -6.81 10.93
CA GLU A 251 -13.88 -8.22 10.94
C GLU A 251 -13.41 -8.69 9.57
N ILE A 252 -14.00 -8.16 8.49
CA ILE A 252 -13.53 -8.42 7.12
C ILE A 252 -12.16 -7.78 6.90
N ILE A 253 -11.89 -6.59 7.45
CA ILE A 253 -10.54 -6.01 7.45
C ILE A 253 -9.53 -6.92 8.16
N VAL A 254 -9.90 -7.52 9.29
CA VAL A 254 -9.04 -8.50 9.98
C VAL A 254 -8.72 -9.68 9.06
N ASP A 255 -9.73 -10.29 8.44
CA ASP A 255 -9.55 -11.39 7.49
C ASP A 255 -8.67 -11.00 6.29
N VAL A 256 -8.83 -9.78 5.78
CA VAL A 256 -7.99 -9.22 4.70
C VAL A 256 -6.52 -9.12 5.13
N TYR A 257 -6.22 -8.62 6.34
CA TYR A 257 -4.84 -8.58 6.84
C TYR A 257 -4.26 -9.98 7.04
N VAL A 258 -5.04 -10.91 7.61
CA VAL A 258 -4.62 -12.31 7.83
C VAL A 258 -4.28 -13.00 6.51
N LYS A 259 -5.16 -12.89 5.50
CA LYS A 259 -4.93 -13.44 4.15
C LYS A 259 -3.74 -12.79 3.46
N GLN A 260 -3.53 -11.49 3.65
CA GLN A 260 -2.36 -10.82 3.10
C GLN A 260 -1.06 -11.33 3.72
N ILE A 261 -1.05 -11.59 5.04
CA ILE A 261 0.07 -12.21 5.75
C ILE A 261 0.29 -13.66 5.26
N GLU A 262 -0.77 -14.45 5.16
CA GLU A 262 -0.73 -15.83 4.64
C GLU A 262 -0.14 -15.88 3.23
N ASN A 263 -0.62 -15.03 2.33
CA ASN A 263 -0.11 -14.96 0.94
C ASN A 263 1.38 -14.60 0.88
N HIS A 264 1.89 -13.85 1.84
CA HIS A 264 3.33 -13.60 1.99
C HIS A 264 4.09 -14.84 2.47
N LEU A 265 3.56 -15.56 3.46
CA LEU A 265 4.14 -16.81 3.93
C LEU A 265 4.16 -17.89 2.83
N ASP A 266 3.16 -17.94 1.95
CA ASP A 266 3.04 -18.93 0.86
C ASP A 266 4.03 -18.74 -0.29
N VAL A 267 4.61 -17.54 -0.40
CA VAL A 267 5.74 -17.27 -1.30
C VAL A 267 7.09 -17.32 -0.59
N GLY A 268 7.10 -17.73 0.69
CA GLY A 268 8.32 -17.92 1.46
C GLY A 268 8.95 -16.62 1.97
N HIS A 269 8.19 -15.53 2.08
CA HIS A 269 8.69 -14.32 2.70
C HIS A 269 8.89 -14.50 4.20
N GLU A 270 9.92 -13.85 4.73
CA GLU A 270 10.17 -13.74 6.17
C GLU A 270 9.17 -12.74 6.77
N ILE A 271 8.45 -13.15 7.81
CA ILE A 271 7.53 -12.27 8.54
C ILE A 271 7.95 -12.17 10.00
N LEU A 272 8.18 -10.93 10.44
CA LEU A 272 8.23 -10.54 11.85
C LEU A 272 6.86 -10.01 12.28
N LEU A 273 6.39 -10.45 13.43
CA LEU A 273 5.15 -9.97 14.04
C LEU A 273 5.46 -9.27 15.37
N MET A 274 5.15 -7.99 15.44
CA MET A 274 5.43 -7.16 16.60
C MET A 274 4.35 -7.31 17.67
N MET A 275 4.73 -7.81 18.83
CA MET A 275 3.90 -7.79 20.03
C MET A 275 4.03 -6.43 20.72
N TYR A 276 2.90 -5.77 20.91
CA TYR A 276 2.82 -4.45 21.52
C TYR A 276 1.61 -4.39 22.46
N GLU A 277 1.83 -3.95 23.70
CA GLU A 277 0.79 -3.71 24.68
C GLU A 277 0.88 -2.25 25.17
N PRO A 278 -0.22 -1.48 25.16
CA PRO A 278 -1.58 -1.87 24.79
C PRO A 278 -1.81 -1.85 23.27
N SER A 279 -2.43 -2.91 22.73
CA SER A 279 -2.88 -2.97 21.33
C SER A 279 -4.41 -2.87 21.20
N SER A 280 -4.88 -2.40 20.05
CA SER A 280 -6.31 -2.28 19.75
C SER A 280 -7.02 -3.63 19.57
N ASN A 281 -8.34 -3.64 19.68
CA ASN A 281 -9.13 -4.88 19.48
C ASN A 281 -8.99 -5.44 18.06
N LEU A 282 -8.85 -4.61 17.04
CA LEU A 282 -8.57 -5.06 15.67
C LEU A 282 -7.24 -5.83 15.59
N TYR A 283 -6.19 -5.32 16.23
CA TYR A 283 -4.91 -6.01 16.27
C TYR A 283 -5.00 -7.32 17.05
N LYS A 284 -5.61 -7.32 18.23
CA LYS A 284 -5.85 -8.53 19.03
C LYS A 284 -6.63 -9.59 18.25
N LYS A 285 -7.68 -9.19 17.53
CA LYS A 285 -8.48 -10.09 16.68
C LYS A 285 -7.67 -10.62 15.49
N THR A 286 -6.76 -9.82 14.93
CA THR A 286 -5.81 -10.31 13.93
C THR A 286 -4.89 -11.39 14.51
N LEU A 287 -4.35 -11.18 15.70
CA LEU A 287 -3.51 -12.19 16.38
C LEU A 287 -4.29 -13.49 16.65
N GLU A 288 -5.55 -13.38 17.06
CA GLU A 288 -6.46 -14.52 17.24
C GLU A 288 -6.65 -15.29 15.93
N PHE A 289 -6.99 -14.60 14.83
CA PHE A 289 -7.19 -15.24 13.53
C PHE A 289 -5.91 -15.86 12.97
N LEU A 290 -4.74 -15.22 13.16
CA LEU A 290 -3.46 -15.83 12.78
C LEU A 290 -3.24 -17.17 13.51
N LYS A 291 -3.65 -17.26 14.78
CA LYS A 291 -3.57 -18.50 15.56
C LYS A 291 -4.59 -19.54 15.10
N GLU A 292 -5.85 -19.14 14.88
CA GLU A 292 -6.92 -20.03 14.42
C GLU A 292 -6.62 -20.64 13.04
N ASN A 293 -5.99 -19.88 12.16
CA ASN A 293 -5.57 -20.34 10.84
C ASN A 293 -4.21 -21.07 10.85
N GLY A 294 -3.62 -21.33 12.03
CA GLY A 294 -2.36 -22.10 12.15
C GLY A 294 -1.13 -21.38 11.57
N LEU A 295 -1.16 -20.05 11.45
CA LEU A 295 -0.10 -19.28 10.80
C LEU A 295 1.02 -18.85 11.75
N VAL A 296 0.77 -18.82 13.06
CA VAL A 296 1.73 -18.34 14.07
C VAL A 296 3.05 -19.11 14.05
N GLU A 297 3.04 -20.42 13.79
CA GLU A 297 4.25 -21.25 13.75
C GLU A 297 5.18 -20.90 12.57
N ARG A 298 4.66 -20.19 11.56
CA ARG A 298 5.40 -19.74 10.37
C ARG A 298 5.93 -18.32 10.52
N ILE A 299 5.68 -17.66 11.66
CA ILE A 299 5.96 -16.24 11.89
C ILE A 299 6.93 -16.09 13.06
N THR A 300 7.94 -15.23 12.91
CA THR A 300 8.85 -14.89 14.01
C THR A 300 8.26 -13.74 14.82
N VAL A 301 8.10 -13.93 16.12
CA VAL A 301 7.55 -12.91 17.02
C VAL A 301 8.66 -12.01 17.56
N VAL A 302 8.45 -10.70 17.53
CA VAL A 302 9.35 -9.69 18.13
C VAL A 302 8.59 -8.83 19.13
N THR A 303 9.22 -8.46 20.24
CA THR A 303 8.59 -7.59 21.25
C THR A 303 8.95 -6.14 20.98
N TYR A 304 8.00 -5.22 21.17
CA TYR A 304 8.28 -3.79 21.22
C TYR A 304 9.12 -3.47 22.47
N VAL A 305 10.42 -3.24 22.30
CA VAL A 305 11.37 -2.87 23.37
C VAL A 305 12.03 -1.54 23.05
#